data_AF-A0A3C1UEV9-F1
#
_entry.id   AF-A0A3C1UEV9-F1
#
_cell.length_a   1.000
_cell.length_b   1.000
_cell.length_c   1.000
_cell.angle_alpha   90.00
_cell.angle_beta   90.00
_cell.angle_gamma   90.00
#
_symmetry.space_group_name_H-M   'P 1'
#
loop_
_entity.id
_entity.type
_entity.pdbx_description
1 polymer ?
#
loop_
_entity_poly.entity_id
_entity_poly.type
_entity_poly.pdbx_seq_one_letter_code
_entity_poly.pdbx_strand_id
1 'polypeptide(L)' 'TTAEYPTKAKRPHFSVLDKSKYKTTFNASIPYWEDSLRECINRIENK' A
#
# COMPACT_ATOMS: atom_id res chain seq x y z
N THR A 1 17.06 -1.88 2.80
CA THR A 1 17.36 -3.19 3.41
C THR A 1 17.70 -2.93 4.85
N THR A 2 16.90 -3.41 5.79
CA THR A 2 17.24 -3.29 7.20
C THR A 2 18.46 -4.18 7.42
N ALA A 3 19.64 -3.58 7.55
CA ALA A 3 20.90 -4.32 7.71
C ALA A 3 20.88 -5.24 8.93
N GLU A 4 20.05 -4.89 9.91
CA GLU A 4 19.86 -5.61 11.17
C GLU A 4 19.01 -6.89 11.03
N TYR A 5 18.23 -7.02 9.97
CA TYR A 5 17.32 -8.17 9.75
C TYR A 5 17.35 -8.63 8.28
N PRO A 6 18.37 -9.39 7.87
CA PRO A 6 18.51 -9.83 6.48
C PRO A 6 17.45 -10.87 6.11
N THR A 7 16.86 -10.70 4.92
CA THR A 7 15.99 -11.71 4.30
C THR A 7 16.69 -12.34 3.11
N LYS A 8 16.45 -13.64 2.85
CA LYS A 8 17.01 -14.36 1.69
C LYS A 8 16.68 -13.65 0.36
N ALA A 9 15.48 -13.07 0.26
CA ALA A 9 15.07 -12.27 -0.89
C ALA A 9 15.56 -10.82 -0.77
N LYS A 10 16.07 -10.28 -1.89
CA LYS A 10 16.48 -8.87 -1.99
C LYS A 10 15.24 -7.99 -2.11
N ARG A 11 15.11 -7.01 -1.21
CA ARG A 11 14.03 -6.02 -1.25
C ARG A 11 14.51 -4.77 -2.01
N PRO A 12 13.74 -4.27 -3.00
CA PRO A 12 14.07 -3.01 -3.64
C PRO A 12 13.98 -1.85 -2.63
N HIS A 13 14.83 -0.85 -2.80
CA HIS A 13 14.88 0.30 -1.89
C HIS A 13 13.62 1.17 -2.00
N PHE A 14 13.08 1.30 -3.22
CA PHE A 14 11.82 1.98 -3.51
C PHE A 14 10.84 0.99 -4.13
N SER A 15 9.64 0.92 -3.57
CA SER A 15 8.54 0.06 -4.06
C SER A 15 7.27 0.86 -4.35
N VAL A 16 7.36 2.18 -4.39
CA VAL A 16 6.22 3.07 -4.65
C VAL A 16 5.87 2.99 -6.13
N LEU A 17 4.60 2.71 -6.42
CA LEU A 17 4.09 2.60 -7.78
C LEU A 17 3.37 3.88 -8.20
N ASP A 18 3.55 4.27 -9.47
CA ASP A 18 2.75 5.34 -10.07
C ASP A 18 1.32 4.85 -10.34
N LYS A 19 0.36 5.69 -9.98
CA LYS A 19 -1.08 5.42 -10.04
C LYS A 19 -1.78 6.14 -11.20
N SER A 20 -1.03 6.90 -12.01
CA SER A 20 -1.58 7.77 -13.05
C SER A 20 -2.41 7.02 -14.09
N LYS A 21 -1.92 5.87 -14.60
CA LYS A 21 -2.65 5.04 -15.58
C LYS A 21 -4.03 4.62 -15.06
N TYR A 22 -4.10 4.10 -13.84
CA TYR A 22 -5.35 3.67 -13.23
C TYR A 22 -6.35 4.83 -13.12
N LYS A 23 -5.90 5.98 -12.61
CA LYS A 23 -6.75 7.18 -12.47
C LYS A 23 -7.33 7.61 -13.81
N THR A 24 -6.52 7.58 -14.88
CA THR A 24 -6.98 7.97 -16.23
C THR A 24 -7.93 6.96 -16.87
N THR A 25 -7.69 5.66 -16.69
CA THR A 25 -8.49 4.61 -17.35
C THR A 25 -9.84 4.40 -16.68
N PHE A 26 -9.89 4.43 -15.34
CA PHE A 26 -11.10 4.12 -14.59
C PHE A 26 -11.80 5.37 -14.03
N ASN A 27 -11.23 6.56 -14.26
CA ASN A 27 -11.73 7.83 -13.76
C ASN A 27 -12.07 7.81 -12.25
N ALA A 28 -11.34 6.98 -11.50
CA ALA A 28 -11.58 6.67 -10.10
C ALA A 28 -10.48 7.26 -9.22
N SER A 29 -10.88 7.88 -8.11
CA SER A 29 -9.94 8.36 -7.10
C SER A 29 -9.53 7.21 -6.17
N ILE A 30 -8.23 7.04 -5.97
CA ILE A 30 -7.70 6.09 -5.00
C ILE A 30 -7.53 6.83 -3.67
N PRO A 31 -8.17 6.39 -2.57
CA PRO A 31 -8.02 7.02 -1.26
C PRO A 31 -6.57 6.97 -0.77
N TYR A 32 -6.27 7.79 0.24
CA TYR A 32 -4.98 7.70 0.92
C TYR A 32 -4.88 6.37 1.69
N TRP A 33 -3.67 5.83 1.81
CA TRP A 33 -3.48 4.47 2.33
C TRP A 33 -3.93 4.33 3.79
N GLU A 34 -3.80 5.41 4.59
CA GLU A 34 -4.25 5.41 5.98
C GLU A 34 -5.76 5.25 6.13
N ASP A 35 -6.54 5.89 5.25
CA ASP A 35 -8.01 5.81 5.30
C ASP A 35 -8.48 4.39 4.97
N SER A 36 -7.83 3.75 3.99
CA SER A 36 -8.08 2.35 3.66
C SER A 36 -7.67 1.40 4.81
N LEU A 37 -6.59 1.72 5.53
CA LEU A 37 -6.16 0.95 6.68
C LEU A 37 -7.14 1.07 7.84
N ARG A 38 -7.60 2.29 8.16
CA ARG A 38 -8.62 2.54 9.20
C ARG A 38 -9.89 1.74 8.93
N GLU A 39 -10.39 1.80 7.69
CA GLU A 39 -11.55 1.02 7.27
C GLU A 39 -11.33 -0.49 7.44
N CYS A 40 -10.15 -1.00 7.07
CA CYS A 40 -9.82 -2.41 7.24
C CYS A 40 -9.79 -2.84 8.71
N ILE A 41 -9.17 -2.04 9.58
CA ILE A 41 -9.10 -2.31 11.03
C ILE A 41 -10.51 -2.28 11.63
N ASN A 42 -11.31 -1.27 11.31
CA ASN A 42 -12.69 -1.15 11.79
C ASN A 42 -13.52 -2.39 11.42
N ARG A 43 -13.33 -2.97 10.23
CA ARG A 43 -14.02 -4.21 9.82
C ARG A 43 -13.59 -5.44 10.60
N ILE A 44 -12.35 -5.47 11.09
CA ILE A 44 -11.82 -6.58 11.88
C ILE A 44 -12.34 -6.49 13.32
N GLU A 45 -12.41 -5.27 13.88
CA GLU A 45 -12.81 -5.03 15.27
C GLU A 45 -14.33 -5.04 15.48
N ASN A 46 -15.13 -4.60 14.51
CA ASN A 46 -16.61 -4.60 14.62
C ASN A 46 -17.24 -5.97 14.31
N LYS A 47 -16.65 -7.05 14.85
CA LYS A 47 -17.20 -8.40 14.78
C LYS A 47 -18.03 -8.74 16.01
#